data_AF-A0A956K5H9-F1
#
_entry.id   AF-A0A956K5H9-F1
#
_cell.length_a   1.000
_cell.length_b   1.000
_cell.length_c   1.000
_cell.angle_alpha   90.00
_cell.angle_beta   90.00
_cell.angle_gamma   90.00
#
_symmetry.space_group_name_H-M   'P 1'
#
loop_
_entity.id
_entity.type
_entity.pdbx_description
1 polymer ?
#
loop_
_entity_poly.entity_id
_entity_poly.type
_entity_poly.pdbx_seq_one_letter_code
_entity_poly.pdbx_strand_id
1 'polypeptide(L)'
;LNVADGTMAGAMGSTGWDHARALVGGDIGLFDFDVGFTMAEDLTHMGLAVFGDALPAPGEQRLLIQYGPCTKDNLAWALDPQSSCVRPGCQNPWGGAPIAWTFKDGSEDPPGFEQATFSHMPRCEGQGPCAGSGAYLHLGLQLIQQNQIDYHLGGQQPWADYETAPSTRYFNLLITRGRYDGYSTDAQVQSALEAMFSNGIVTYVIAVGDGSDGPQATAQLQSMAQWGSGGANDYYDADSLDALEQTLLEIYESTPFDPCCAFEDCSFNTDEGPWETDSESTNETDSTEGTTETDSTETDSTESDSTESTSESGSTESDSTVGNDEIAGTEADDAVDIPLDEGCNCSSSEGARERRSGIWLGLALIALFRRRRR
;
A
#
# COMPACT_ATOMS: atom_id res chain seq x y z
N LEU A 1 -15.12 -12.08 -4.61
CA LEU A 1 -16.49 -12.46 -4.18
C LEU A 1 -17.20 -13.42 -5.13
N ASN A 2 -16.75 -13.53 -6.39
CA ASN A 2 -17.34 -14.49 -7.31
C ASN A 2 -16.47 -15.74 -7.45
N VAL A 3 -17.07 -16.77 -8.05
CA VAL A 3 -16.49 -18.02 -8.53
C VAL A 3 -17.00 -18.31 -9.94
N ALA A 4 -16.47 -19.37 -10.57
CA ALA A 4 -16.80 -19.81 -11.92
C ALA A 4 -16.61 -18.69 -12.97
N ASP A 5 -15.40 -18.15 -13.04
CA ASP A 5 -14.97 -17.05 -13.91
C ASP A 5 -15.78 -15.77 -13.72
N GLY A 6 -16.26 -15.53 -12.49
CA GLY A 6 -17.08 -14.38 -12.18
C GLY A 6 -18.57 -14.54 -12.49
N THR A 7 -19.05 -15.75 -12.81
CA THR A 7 -20.47 -15.97 -13.19
C THR A 7 -21.39 -16.30 -12.01
N MET A 8 -20.83 -16.63 -10.85
CA MET A 8 -21.59 -16.98 -9.64
C MET A 8 -20.99 -16.29 -8.40
N ALA A 9 -21.82 -15.95 -7.42
CA ALA A 9 -21.32 -15.60 -6.09
C ALA A 9 -20.72 -16.84 -5.41
N GLY A 10 -19.56 -16.69 -4.78
CA GLY A 10 -18.91 -17.79 -4.04
C GLY A 10 -19.19 -17.75 -2.55
N ALA A 11 -19.03 -18.90 -1.90
CA ALA A 11 -19.05 -19.00 -0.45
C ALA A 11 -17.77 -18.43 0.16
N MET A 12 -17.82 -18.09 1.45
CA MET A 12 -16.64 -17.71 2.23
C MET A 12 -15.52 -18.76 2.07
N GLY A 13 -14.32 -18.28 1.79
CA GLY A 13 -13.12 -19.11 1.62
C GLY A 13 -12.99 -19.78 0.24
N SER A 14 -13.87 -19.46 -0.72
CA SER A 14 -13.83 -20.06 -2.07
C SER A 14 -13.62 -19.05 -3.19
N THR A 15 -13.65 -17.75 -2.90
CA THR A 15 -13.54 -16.71 -3.92
C THR A 15 -12.10 -16.24 -4.05
N GLY A 16 -11.72 -15.70 -5.22
CA GLY A 16 -10.39 -15.09 -5.39
C GLY A 16 -10.11 -13.95 -4.40
N TRP A 17 -11.15 -13.26 -3.90
CA TRP A 17 -10.99 -12.27 -2.82
C TRP A 17 -10.60 -12.92 -1.49
N ASP A 18 -11.21 -14.06 -1.15
CA ASP A 18 -10.86 -14.79 0.07
C ASP A 18 -9.43 -15.31 0.00
N HIS A 19 -8.99 -15.78 -1.17
CA HIS A 19 -7.61 -16.21 -1.40
C HIS A 19 -6.63 -15.03 -1.28
N ALA A 20 -6.94 -13.88 -1.91
CA ALA A 20 -6.12 -12.68 -1.79
C ALA A 20 -6.03 -12.19 -0.34
N ARG A 21 -7.14 -12.18 0.40
CA ARG A 21 -7.16 -11.81 1.82
C ARG A 21 -6.34 -12.78 2.67
N ALA A 22 -6.47 -14.08 2.43
CA ALA A 22 -5.69 -15.10 3.14
C ALA A 22 -4.19 -14.95 2.89
N LEU A 23 -3.80 -14.65 1.65
CA LEU A 23 -2.41 -14.33 1.29
C LEU A 23 -1.91 -13.09 2.04
N VAL A 24 -2.67 -12.01 2.01
CA VAL A 24 -2.19 -10.71 2.48
C VAL A 24 -2.23 -10.55 4.00
N GLY A 25 -3.28 -11.05 4.66
CA GLY A 25 -3.49 -10.86 6.11
C GLY A 25 -4.09 -12.08 6.80
N GLY A 26 -3.87 -13.29 6.27
CA GLY A 26 -4.28 -14.53 6.92
C GLY A 26 -3.27 -15.03 7.96
N ASP A 27 -3.63 -16.11 8.67
CA ASP A 27 -2.80 -16.75 9.71
C ASP A 27 -1.53 -17.43 9.18
N ILE A 28 -1.48 -17.68 7.86
CA ILE A 28 -0.33 -18.23 7.13
C ILE A 28 -0.22 -17.36 5.87
N GLY A 29 0.12 -16.10 6.08
CA GLY A 29 0.17 -15.07 5.04
C GLY A 29 1.57 -14.48 4.85
N LEU A 30 1.64 -13.39 4.08
CA LEU A 30 2.85 -12.63 3.76
C LEU A 30 3.75 -12.29 4.97
N PHE A 31 3.15 -12.19 6.15
CA PHE A 31 3.79 -11.78 7.40
C PHE A 31 4.42 -12.95 8.19
N ASP A 32 3.95 -14.19 7.98
CA ASP A 32 4.29 -15.35 8.82
C ASP A 32 5.48 -16.16 8.30
N PHE A 33 6.14 -15.69 7.23
CA PHE A 33 7.28 -16.40 6.65
C PHE A 33 8.55 -16.14 7.45
N ASP A 34 9.17 -17.20 7.93
CA ASP A 34 10.51 -17.18 8.50
C ASP A 34 11.53 -17.04 7.37
N VAL A 35 12.23 -15.91 7.33
CA VAL A 35 13.28 -15.65 6.33
C VAL A 35 14.67 -16.12 6.80
N GLY A 36 14.70 -17.01 7.79
CA GLY A 36 15.87 -17.71 8.30
C GLY A 36 16.43 -17.14 9.61
N PHE A 37 16.03 -15.94 10.01
CA PHE A 37 16.51 -15.28 11.23
C PHE A 37 15.43 -14.50 12.00
N THR A 38 14.30 -14.15 11.36
CA THR A 38 13.11 -13.57 11.98
C THR A 38 11.92 -13.67 11.00
N MET A 39 10.73 -13.23 11.42
CA MET A 39 9.55 -13.20 10.54
C MET A 39 9.60 -11.99 9.59
N ALA A 40 9.00 -12.15 8.40
CA ALA A 40 8.87 -11.10 7.41
C ALA A 40 8.23 -9.80 7.94
N GLU A 41 7.28 -9.92 8.88
CA GLU A 41 6.61 -8.80 9.53
C GLU A 41 7.56 -7.91 10.34
N ASP A 42 8.56 -8.50 10.97
CA ASP A 42 9.52 -7.78 11.82
C ASP A 42 10.56 -6.99 10.99
N LEU A 43 10.58 -7.22 9.67
CA LEU A 43 11.61 -6.73 8.74
C LEU A 43 11.14 -5.63 7.80
N THR A 44 9.84 -5.49 7.62
CA THR A 44 9.29 -4.70 6.52
C THR A 44 8.16 -3.80 6.95
N HIS A 45 8.15 -2.59 6.40
CA HIS A 45 6.98 -1.73 6.45
C HIS A 45 6.09 -2.11 5.27
N MET A 46 4.86 -2.50 5.56
CA MET A 46 3.89 -2.86 4.54
C MET A 46 2.79 -1.81 4.43
N GLY A 47 2.38 -1.56 3.20
CA GLY A 47 1.24 -0.72 2.87
C GLY A 47 0.31 -1.47 1.93
N LEU A 48 -0.95 -1.07 1.90
CA LEU A 48 -1.98 -1.73 1.10
C LEU A 48 -2.78 -0.69 0.33
N ALA A 49 -2.88 -0.88 -0.98
CA ALA A 49 -3.84 -0.18 -1.81
C ALA A 49 -4.70 -1.16 -2.60
N VAL A 50 -5.90 -0.71 -2.92
CA VAL A 50 -6.84 -1.40 -3.81
C VAL A 50 -7.03 -0.59 -5.08
N PHE A 51 -7.53 -1.26 -6.12
CA PHE A 51 -7.96 -0.65 -7.36
C PHE A 51 -9.24 -1.32 -7.83
N GLY A 52 -10.02 -0.61 -8.64
CA GLY A 52 -11.31 -1.10 -9.09
C GLY A 52 -11.87 -0.24 -10.21
N ASP A 53 -13.10 0.24 -10.05
CA ASP A 53 -13.77 1.17 -10.97
C ASP A 53 -13.14 2.58 -10.97
N ALA A 54 -13.30 3.31 -12.07
CA ALA A 54 -12.81 4.68 -12.22
C ALA A 54 -13.87 5.76 -11.90
N LEU A 55 -15.14 5.36 -11.73
CA LEU A 55 -16.27 6.28 -11.61
C LEU A 55 -17.16 6.00 -10.39
N PRO A 56 -17.80 7.04 -9.80
CA PRO A 56 -17.45 8.44 -9.98
C PRO A 56 -16.02 8.70 -9.46
N ALA A 57 -15.33 9.68 -10.03
CA ALA A 57 -13.98 10.04 -9.60
C ALA A 57 -13.96 10.35 -8.08
N PRO A 58 -12.93 9.93 -7.32
CA PRO A 58 -11.68 9.36 -7.82
C PRO A 58 -11.79 7.90 -8.32
N GLY A 59 -12.86 7.16 -8.03
CA GLY A 59 -12.98 5.73 -8.33
C GLY A 59 -12.82 4.87 -7.07
N GLU A 60 -12.55 3.58 -7.24
CA GLU A 60 -12.32 2.63 -6.15
C GLU A 60 -10.84 2.54 -5.74
N GLN A 61 -9.91 3.10 -6.52
CA GLN A 61 -8.50 3.07 -6.16
C GLN A 61 -8.23 3.92 -4.91
N ARG A 62 -7.64 3.30 -3.89
CA ARG A 62 -7.46 3.91 -2.58
C ARG A 62 -6.32 3.24 -1.83
N LEU A 63 -5.54 4.06 -1.12
CA LEU A 63 -4.63 3.58 -0.08
C LEU A 63 -5.46 3.22 1.14
N LEU A 64 -5.47 1.95 1.51
CA LEU A 64 -6.17 1.47 2.70
C LEU A 64 -5.29 1.66 3.94
N ILE A 65 -3.99 1.40 3.79
CA ILE A 65 -3.01 1.40 4.86
C ILE A 65 -1.71 1.94 4.29
N GLN A 66 -1.10 2.93 4.96
CA GLN A 66 0.22 3.45 4.59
C GLN A 66 1.32 2.44 4.95
N TYR A 67 2.53 2.58 4.39
CA TYR A 67 3.69 1.84 4.88
C TYR A 67 3.87 2.02 6.39
N GLY A 68 3.84 0.92 7.13
CA GLY A 68 4.10 0.87 8.57
C GLY A 68 4.52 -0.52 9.02
N PRO A 69 5.18 -0.64 10.18
CA PRO A 69 5.49 -1.92 10.80
C PRO A 69 4.24 -2.56 11.40
N CYS A 70 4.28 -3.89 11.61
CA CYS A 70 3.26 -4.64 12.35
C CYS A 70 1.81 -4.43 11.89
N THR A 71 1.61 -4.32 10.57
CA THR A 71 0.30 -3.98 9.96
C THR A 71 -0.58 -5.18 9.64
N LYS A 72 -0.20 -6.41 10.03
CA LYS A 72 -0.93 -7.63 9.68
C LYS A 72 -2.42 -7.54 10.04
N ASP A 73 -2.74 -7.11 11.26
CA ASP A 73 -4.11 -6.99 11.73
C ASP A 73 -4.89 -5.90 10.98
N ASN A 74 -4.23 -4.78 10.66
CA ASN A 74 -4.81 -3.72 9.82
C ASN A 74 -5.19 -4.27 8.44
N LEU A 75 -4.28 -5.02 7.79
CA LEU A 75 -4.50 -5.60 6.46
C LEU A 75 -5.63 -6.65 6.50
N ALA A 76 -5.63 -7.51 7.53
CA ALA A 76 -6.66 -8.52 7.74
C ALA A 76 -8.04 -7.88 7.90
N TRP A 77 -8.14 -6.84 8.74
CA TRP A 77 -9.38 -6.11 8.98
C TRP A 77 -9.85 -5.32 7.76
N ALA A 78 -8.93 -4.64 7.06
CA ALA A 78 -9.24 -3.78 5.92
C ALA A 78 -9.85 -4.57 4.75
N LEU A 79 -9.41 -5.82 4.56
CA LEU A 79 -9.87 -6.71 3.49
C LEU A 79 -11.00 -7.67 3.90
N ASP A 80 -11.39 -7.70 5.18
CA ASP A 80 -12.48 -8.56 5.66
C ASP A 80 -13.84 -8.04 5.19
N PRO A 81 -14.60 -8.84 4.42
CA PRO A 81 -15.97 -8.50 4.05
C PRO A 81 -16.88 -8.19 5.25
N GLN A 82 -16.63 -8.75 6.43
CA GLN A 82 -17.41 -8.46 7.63
C GLN A 82 -17.20 -7.03 8.14
N SER A 83 -15.98 -6.49 8.07
CA SER A 83 -15.68 -5.10 8.48
C SER A 83 -16.55 -4.09 7.73
N SER A 84 -16.82 -4.37 6.44
CA SER A 84 -17.62 -3.50 5.57
C SER A 84 -19.11 -3.90 5.49
N CYS A 85 -19.52 -5.04 6.05
CA CYS A 85 -20.89 -5.56 5.98
C CYS A 85 -21.73 -5.09 7.18
N VAL A 86 -22.31 -3.90 7.10
CA VAL A 86 -23.11 -3.32 8.18
C VAL A 86 -24.60 -3.24 7.82
N ARG A 87 -25.49 -3.51 8.79
CA ARG A 87 -26.93 -3.31 8.61
C ARG A 87 -27.28 -1.81 8.57
N PRO A 88 -28.24 -1.38 7.73
CA PRO A 88 -29.14 -2.20 6.93
C PRO A 88 -28.59 -2.64 5.55
N GLY A 89 -27.38 -2.22 5.17
CA GLY A 89 -26.82 -2.42 3.82
C GLY A 89 -26.35 -3.84 3.50
N CYS A 90 -25.94 -4.61 4.51
CA CYS A 90 -25.46 -5.97 4.35
C CYS A 90 -25.83 -6.85 5.56
N GLN A 91 -26.17 -8.11 5.30
CA GLN A 91 -26.38 -9.14 6.33
C GLN A 91 -25.50 -10.38 6.14
N ASN A 92 -25.11 -10.66 4.89
CA ASN A 92 -24.21 -11.74 4.53
C ASN A 92 -23.22 -11.20 3.48
N PRO A 93 -21.93 -11.02 3.83
CA PRO A 93 -20.94 -10.48 2.90
C PRO A 93 -20.68 -11.38 1.68
N TRP A 94 -21.02 -12.66 1.77
CA TRP A 94 -20.89 -13.64 0.68
C TRP A 94 -22.26 -14.05 0.11
N GLY A 95 -23.30 -13.28 0.39
CA GLY A 95 -24.68 -13.57 -0.04
C GLY A 95 -24.93 -13.42 -1.55
N GLY A 96 -23.95 -12.86 -2.29
CA GLY A 96 -24.13 -12.44 -3.68
C GLY A 96 -24.83 -11.08 -3.80
N ALA A 97 -24.92 -10.57 -5.02
CA ALA A 97 -25.46 -9.23 -5.27
C ALA A 97 -26.98 -9.15 -5.01
N PRO A 98 -27.50 -7.97 -4.60
CA PRO A 98 -26.75 -6.76 -4.28
C PRO A 98 -26.25 -6.74 -2.83
N ILE A 99 -25.04 -6.21 -2.62
CA ILE A 99 -24.49 -5.89 -1.29
C ILE A 99 -24.14 -4.40 -1.26
N ALA A 100 -24.73 -3.68 -0.29
CA ALA A 100 -24.33 -2.31 -0.02
C ALA A 100 -23.25 -2.32 1.07
N TRP A 101 -22.01 -2.09 0.65
CA TRP A 101 -20.87 -1.97 1.56
C TRP A 101 -20.89 -0.64 2.31
N THR A 102 -20.46 -0.67 3.56
CA THR A 102 -20.17 0.51 4.37
C THR A 102 -18.69 0.54 4.63
N PHE A 103 -17.96 1.43 3.96
CA PHE A 103 -16.53 1.62 4.20
C PHE A 103 -16.31 2.28 5.56
N LYS A 104 -15.42 1.71 6.37
CA LYS A 104 -15.15 2.16 7.73
C LYS A 104 -13.74 2.72 7.88
N ASP A 105 -13.61 3.60 8.86
CA ASP A 105 -12.34 4.03 9.42
C ASP A 105 -11.98 3.10 10.59
N GLY A 106 -10.78 2.52 10.56
CA GLY A 106 -10.29 1.57 11.55
C GLY A 106 -9.88 2.21 12.87
N SER A 107 -9.82 3.55 12.95
CA SER A 107 -9.57 4.26 14.21
C SER A 107 -10.78 4.27 15.16
N GLU A 108 -11.98 3.90 14.66
CA GLU A 108 -13.16 3.73 15.50
C GLU A 108 -13.05 2.44 16.33
N ASP A 109 -13.44 2.49 17.62
CA ASP A 109 -13.44 1.32 18.49
C ASP A 109 -14.73 0.48 18.33
N PRO A 110 -14.64 -0.83 18.03
CA PRO A 110 -13.47 -1.58 17.56
C PRO A 110 -13.26 -1.47 16.02
N PRO A 111 -12.01 -1.49 15.50
CA PRO A 111 -10.80 -2.00 16.16
C PRO A 111 -9.89 -0.95 16.84
N GLY A 112 -10.05 0.35 16.62
CA GLY A 112 -9.26 1.37 17.32
C GLY A 112 -7.80 1.50 16.90
N PHE A 113 -7.46 1.17 15.64
CA PHE A 113 -6.08 1.24 15.15
C PHE A 113 -5.49 2.65 15.24
N GLU A 114 -4.26 2.76 15.73
CA GLU A 114 -3.51 4.03 15.75
C GLU A 114 -3.14 4.49 14.33
N GLN A 115 -2.77 3.53 13.47
CA GLN A 115 -2.48 3.79 12.07
C GLN A 115 -3.78 3.93 11.26
N ALA A 116 -3.85 5.00 10.44
CA ALA A 116 -4.97 5.22 9.53
C ALA A 116 -5.19 4.00 8.62
N THR A 117 -6.34 3.35 8.83
CA THR A 117 -6.71 2.08 8.20
C THR A 117 -8.14 2.19 7.70
N PHE A 118 -8.39 1.82 6.44
CA PHE A 118 -9.73 1.90 5.85
C PHE A 118 -10.19 0.53 5.36
N SER A 119 -11.42 0.15 5.69
CA SER A 119 -12.01 -1.08 5.15
C SER A 119 -12.37 -0.88 3.68
N HIS A 120 -12.29 -1.95 2.89
CA HIS A 120 -12.71 -1.93 1.49
C HIS A 120 -13.26 -3.27 1.02
N MET A 121 -14.30 -3.18 0.20
CA MET A 121 -14.85 -4.27 -0.58
C MET A 121 -15.21 -3.78 -1.99
N PRO A 122 -14.90 -4.55 -3.04
CA PRO A 122 -15.37 -4.24 -4.39
C PRO A 122 -16.89 -4.21 -4.43
N ARG A 123 -17.45 -3.26 -5.19
CA ARG A 123 -18.88 -3.20 -5.51
C ARG A 123 -19.43 -4.57 -5.90
N CYS A 124 -20.58 -4.88 -5.31
CA CYS A 124 -21.33 -6.10 -5.58
C CYS A 124 -22.78 -5.72 -5.87
N GLU A 125 -23.02 -5.25 -7.09
CA GLU A 125 -24.29 -4.72 -7.56
C GLU A 125 -24.96 -5.66 -8.56
N GLY A 126 -26.22 -5.36 -8.90
CA GLY A 126 -26.99 -6.08 -9.92
C GLY A 126 -27.79 -7.27 -9.40
N GLN A 127 -28.24 -8.11 -10.33
CA GLN A 127 -28.99 -9.34 -10.09
C GLN A 127 -28.15 -10.52 -10.61
N GLY A 128 -27.29 -11.09 -9.77
CA GLY A 128 -26.39 -12.18 -10.17
C GLY A 128 -25.06 -12.19 -9.41
N PRO A 129 -23.94 -12.57 -10.06
CA PRO A 129 -22.62 -12.43 -9.46
C PRO A 129 -22.33 -10.97 -9.11
N CYS A 130 -21.48 -10.74 -8.11
CA CYS A 130 -21.03 -9.41 -7.74
C CYS A 130 -20.42 -8.71 -8.96
N ALA A 131 -21.07 -7.65 -9.43
CA ALA A 131 -20.58 -6.79 -10.51
C ALA A 131 -20.50 -5.34 -10.03
N GLY A 132 -19.89 -4.46 -10.83
CA GLY A 132 -19.87 -3.01 -10.57
C GLY A 132 -18.49 -2.45 -10.27
N SER A 133 -17.55 -3.28 -9.80
CA SER A 133 -16.14 -2.91 -9.77
C SER A 133 -15.50 -3.15 -11.13
N GLY A 134 -14.77 -2.15 -11.60
CA GLY A 134 -13.91 -2.27 -12.77
C GLY A 134 -12.55 -2.89 -12.43
N ALA A 135 -11.68 -3.00 -13.43
CA ALA A 135 -10.29 -3.39 -13.26
C ALA A 135 -9.36 -2.32 -13.84
N TYR A 136 -9.54 -1.05 -13.45
CA TYR A 136 -8.71 0.08 -13.87
C TYR A 136 -7.33 0.03 -13.17
N LEU A 137 -6.58 -1.03 -13.46
CA LEU A 137 -5.29 -1.34 -12.87
C LEU A 137 -4.30 -0.16 -12.97
N HIS A 138 -4.26 0.53 -14.11
CA HIS A 138 -3.35 1.67 -14.29
C HIS A 138 -3.57 2.80 -13.27
N LEU A 139 -4.80 3.00 -12.79
CA LEU A 139 -5.08 4.00 -11.74
C LEU A 139 -4.54 3.56 -10.38
N GLY A 140 -4.62 2.26 -10.07
CA GLY A 140 -3.99 1.69 -8.88
C GLY A 140 -2.46 1.82 -8.91
N LEU A 141 -1.85 1.52 -10.06
CA LEU A 141 -0.40 1.64 -10.24
C LEU A 141 0.07 3.10 -10.11
N GLN A 142 -0.67 4.05 -10.69
CA GLN A 142 -0.38 5.49 -10.54
C GLN A 142 -0.51 5.94 -9.08
N LEU A 143 -1.53 5.44 -8.36
CA LEU A 143 -1.72 5.74 -6.93
C LEU A 143 -0.53 5.24 -6.11
N ILE A 144 -0.07 4.00 -6.30
CA ILE A 144 1.06 3.44 -5.56
C ILE A 144 2.36 4.15 -5.91
N GLN A 145 2.59 4.46 -7.19
CA GLN A 145 3.75 5.23 -7.61
C GLN A 145 3.81 6.59 -6.91
N GLN A 146 2.70 7.33 -6.88
CA GLN A 146 2.64 8.62 -6.21
C GLN A 146 2.80 8.48 -4.69
N ASN A 147 2.12 7.50 -4.08
CA ASN A 147 2.23 7.23 -2.65
C ASN A 147 3.67 6.92 -2.23
N GLN A 148 4.40 6.12 -3.03
CA GLN A 148 5.80 5.81 -2.74
C GLN A 148 6.68 7.06 -2.77
N ILE A 149 6.51 7.93 -3.78
CA ILE A 149 7.25 9.19 -3.88
C ILE A 149 6.97 10.07 -2.67
N ASP A 150 5.69 10.23 -2.31
CA ASP A 150 5.27 11.07 -1.19
C ASP A 150 5.77 10.54 0.15
N TYR A 151 5.66 9.22 0.38
CA TYR A 151 6.19 8.57 1.58
C TYR A 151 7.70 8.71 1.67
N HIS A 152 8.42 8.48 0.58
CA HIS A 152 9.87 8.59 0.55
C HIS A 152 10.34 10.02 0.86
N LEU A 153 9.67 11.05 0.31
CA LEU A 153 9.99 12.45 0.60
C LEU A 153 9.55 12.88 2.01
N GLY A 154 8.46 12.32 2.51
CA GLY A 154 7.95 12.52 3.87
C GLY A 154 8.92 11.99 4.93
N GLY A 155 9.46 10.78 4.72
CA GLY A 155 10.44 10.15 5.60
C GLY A 155 11.79 10.87 5.68
N GLN A 156 12.08 11.80 4.76
CA GLN A 156 13.28 12.64 4.79
C GLN A 156 13.08 13.94 5.59
N GLN A 157 11.85 14.22 6.06
CA GLN A 157 11.58 15.41 6.86
C GLN A 157 12.10 15.25 8.30
N PRO A 158 12.50 16.35 8.97
CA PRO A 158 12.77 16.30 10.39
C PRO A 158 11.54 15.79 11.14
N TRP A 159 11.72 14.83 12.05
CA TRP A 159 10.65 14.23 12.86
C TRP A 159 9.66 13.35 12.10
N ALA A 160 10.05 12.79 10.95
CA ALA A 160 9.26 11.73 10.35
C ALA A 160 9.13 10.56 11.33
N ASP A 161 7.91 10.02 11.50
CA ASP A 161 7.67 8.86 12.36
C ASP A 161 8.49 7.65 11.89
N TYR A 162 8.62 7.51 10.56
CA TYR A 162 9.44 6.50 9.90
C TYR A 162 10.40 7.18 8.93
N GLU A 163 11.69 7.18 9.28
CA GLU A 163 12.73 7.80 8.48
C GLU A 163 13.01 7.02 7.19
N THR A 164 13.27 7.74 6.10
CA THR A 164 13.71 7.16 4.83
C THR A 164 15.05 7.75 4.40
N ALA A 165 15.83 6.96 3.69
CA ALA A 165 17.13 7.34 3.14
C ALA A 165 17.18 7.02 1.64
N PRO A 166 18.12 7.60 0.86
CA PRO A 166 18.29 7.24 -0.55
C PRO A 166 18.53 5.76 -0.82
N SER A 167 18.95 5.00 0.20
CA SER A 167 19.15 3.54 0.15
C SER A 167 17.91 2.73 0.55
N THR A 168 16.83 3.37 0.99
CA THR A 168 15.57 2.68 1.32
C THR A 168 15.05 1.97 0.07
N ARG A 169 14.81 0.67 0.18
CA ARG A 169 14.33 -0.16 -0.92
C ARG A 169 12.82 -0.28 -0.88
N TYR A 170 12.22 -0.37 -2.05
CA TYR A 170 10.79 -0.59 -2.23
C TYR A 170 10.60 -1.70 -3.26
N PHE A 171 9.56 -2.49 -3.09
CA PHE A 171 9.07 -3.44 -4.08
C PHE A 171 7.54 -3.45 -4.01
N ASN A 172 6.89 -3.90 -5.07
CA ASN A 172 5.45 -4.05 -5.12
C ASN A 172 5.07 -5.52 -5.24
N LEU A 173 3.99 -5.91 -4.56
CA LEU A 173 3.27 -7.15 -4.80
C LEU A 173 1.95 -6.81 -5.49
N LEU A 174 1.82 -7.14 -6.78
CA LEU A 174 0.59 -6.96 -7.54
C LEU A 174 -0.22 -8.25 -7.54
N ILE A 175 -1.25 -8.29 -6.70
CA ILE A 175 -2.18 -9.42 -6.63
C ILE A 175 -3.35 -9.17 -7.58
N THR A 176 -3.51 -10.02 -8.59
CA THR A 176 -4.54 -9.84 -9.62
C THR A 176 -4.84 -11.15 -10.34
N ARG A 177 -6.01 -11.25 -10.96
CA ARG A 177 -6.36 -12.40 -11.84
C ARG A 177 -5.90 -12.23 -13.28
N GLY A 178 -5.22 -11.12 -13.62
CA GLY A 178 -4.66 -10.94 -14.95
C GLY A 178 -5.65 -10.52 -16.04
N ARG A 179 -6.83 -9.98 -15.71
CA ARG A 179 -7.81 -9.54 -16.72
C ARG A 179 -8.22 -8.10 -16.49
N TYR A 180 -7.58 -7.16 -17.19
CA TYR A 180 -7.89 -5.74 -17.12
C TYR A 180 -8.51 -5.17 -18.41
N ASP A 181 -8.75 -6.02 -19.41
CA ASP A 181 -9.38 -5.61 -20.67
C ASP A 181 -10.73 -4.94 -20.47
N GLY A 182 -10.98 -3.90 -21.27
CA GLY A 182 -12.17 -3.06 -21.17
C GLY A 182 -12.06 -1.96 -20.10
N TYR A 183 -11.05 -2.01 -19.22
CA TYR A 183 -10.81 -1.01 -18.17
C TYR A 183 -9.45 -0.31 -18.32
N SER A 184 -8.40 -1.08 -18.64
CA SER A 184 -7.05 -0.56 -18.91
C SER A 184 -6.56 -1.04 -20.28
N THR A 185 -5.65 -0.27 -20.87
CA THR A 185 -4.88 -0.70 -22.04
C THR A 185 -3.49 -1.17 -21.62
N ASP A 186 -2.88 -2.08 -22.40
CA ASP A 186 -1.50 -2.51 -22.20
C ASP A 186 -0.54 -1.34 -22.10
N ALA A 187 -0.69 -0.32 -22.96
CA ALA A 187 0.17 0.86 -22.93
C ALA A 187 0.10 1.63 -21.60
N GLN A 188 -1.09 1.74 -20.99
CA GLN A 188 -1.26 2.40 -19.69
C GLN A 188 -0.63 1.59 -18.56
N VAL A 189 -0.80 0.27 -18.57
CA VAL A 189 -0.26 -0.64 -17.54
C VAL A 189 1.26 -0.73 -17.66
N GLN A 190 1.76 -0.97 -18.88
CA GLN A 190 3.18 -1.00 -19.21
C GLN A 190 3.87 0.28 -18.78
N SER A 191 3.35 1.45 -19.18
CA SER A 191 3.98 2.73 -18.86
C SER A 191 4.09 2.95 -17.34
N ALA A 192 3.12 2.52 -16.55
CA ALA A 192 3.17 2.67 -15.10
C ALA A 192 4.18 1.72 -14.44
N LEU A 193 4.20 0.45 -14.87
CA LEU A 193 5.13 -0.56 -14.35
C LEU A 193 6.59 -0.26 -14.72
N GLU A 194 6.85 0.09 -15.98
CA GLU A 194 8.21 0.44 -16.42
C GLU A 194 8.71 1.71 -15.74
N ALA A 195 7.83 2.68 -15.46
CA ALA A 195 8.20 3.88 -14.71
C ALA A 195 8.63 3.54 -13.27
N MET A 196 7.89 2.66 -12.57
CA MET A 196 8.29 2.19 -11.23
C MET A 196 9.60 1.38 -11.28
N PHE A 197 9.75 0.49 -12.25
CA PHE A 197 10.99 -0.27 -12.44
C PHE A 197 12.19 0.65 -12.72
N SER A 198 12.02 1.70 -13.53
CA SER A 198 13.07 2.69 -13.79
C SER A 198 13.50 3.48 -12.55
N ASN A 199 12.63 3.54 -11.53
CA ASN A 199 12.93 4.12 -10.22
C ASN A 199 13.50 3.08 -9.22
N GLY A 200 13.86 1.88 -9.71
CA GLY A 200 14.43 0.81 -8.90
C GLY A 200 13.41 -0.02 -8.11
N ILE A 201 12.12 0.08 -8.43
CA ILE A 201 11.03 -0.62 -7.73
C ILE A 201 10.56 -1.81 -8.57
N VAL A 202 10.94 -3.01 -8.17
CA VAL A 202 10.49 -4.25 -8.83
C VAL A 202 9.05 -4.56 -8.43
N THR A 203 8.23 -4.94 -9.40
CA THR A 203 6.86 -5.41 -9.16
C THR A 203 6.77 -6.92 -9.40
N TYR A 204 6.41 -7.67 -8.36
CA TYR A 204 6.14 -9.10 -8.42
C TYR A 204 4.65 -9.32 -8.64
N VAL A 205 4.29 -10.06 -9.68
CA VAL A 205 2.89 -10.28 -10.07
C VAL A 205 2.44 -11.65 -9.57
N ILE A 206 1.40 -11.65 -8.75
CA ILE A 206 0.84 -12.84 -8.12
C ILE A 206 -0.56 -13.06 -8.69
N ALA A 207 -0.73 -14.16 -9.41
CA ALA A 207 -1.98 -14.58 -10.00
C ALA A 207 -2.87 -15.19 -8.92
N VAL A 208 -4.01 -14.56 -8.65
CA VAL A 208 -5.01 -15.06 -7.68
C VAL A 208 -6.40 -15.05 -8.30
N GLY A 209 -7.13 -16.14 -8.09
CA GLY A 209 -8.55 -16.24 -8.40
C GLY A 209 -8.84 -17.01 -9.69
N ASP A 210 -10.11 -17.35 -9.85
CA ASP A 210 -10.61 -18.16 -10.96
C ASP A 210 -10.41 -17.48 -12.33
N GLY A 211 -9.94 -18.29 -13.30
CA GLY A 211 -9.74 -17.87 -14.68
C GLY A 211 -8.42 -17.13 -14.95
N SER A 212 -7.51 -17.11 -13.97
CA SER A 212 -6.11 -16.67 -14.08
C SER A 212 -5.29 -17.54 -15.06
N ASP A 213 -5.68 -18.80 -15.23
CA ASP A 213 -5.09 -19.82 -16.11
C ASP A 213 -5.53 -19.69 -17.58
N GLY A 214 -6.51 -18.83 -17.87
CA GLY A 214 -7.00 -18.61 -19.23
C GLY A 214 -5.94 -17.92 -20.11
N PRO A 215 -5.88 -18.20 -21.44
CA PRO A 215 -4.80 -17.70 -22.31
C PRO A 215 -4.59 -16.19 -22.31
N GLN A 216 -5.70 -15.44 -22.20
CA GLN A 216 -5.66 -13.98 -22.13
C GLN A 216 -5.14 -13.49 -20.78
N ALA A 217 -5.56 -14.15 -19.69
CA ALA A 217 -5.10 -13.80 -18.35
C ALA A 217 -3.61 -14.07 -18.19
N THR A 218 -3.15 -15.26 -18.59
CA THR A 218 -1.73 -15.62 -18.54
C THR A 218 -0.87 -14.69 -19.39
N ALA A 219 -1.36 -14.25 -20.55
CA ALA A 219 -0.63 -13.29 -21.39
C ALA A 219 -0.48 -11.93 -20.70
N GLN A 220 -1.53 -11.42 -20.07
CA GLN A 220 -1.48 -10.15 -19.34
C GLN A 220 -0.67 -10.24 -18.06
N LEU A 221 -0.79 -11.33 -17.29
CA LEU A 221 0.03 -11.60 -16.11
C LEU A 221 1.51 -11.61 -16.46
N GLN A 222 1.86 -12.32 -17.53
CA GLN A 222 3.23 -12.38 -18.02
C GLN A 222 3.73 -11.00 -18.47
N SER A 223 2.94 -10.27 -19.26
CA SER A 223 3.32 -8.91 -19.67
C SER A 223 3.57 -8.00 -18.48
N MET A 224 2.69 -8.01 -17.47
CA MET A 224 2.86 -7.21 -16.25
C MET A 224 4.13 -7.60 -15.48
N ALA A 225 4.41 -8.89 -15.31
CA ALA A 225 5.62 -9.34 -14.64
C ALA A 225 6.89 -8.87 -15.37
N GLN A 226 6.88 -8.96 -16.70
CA GLN A 226 8.00 -8.54 -17.53
C GLN A 226 8.20 -7.02 -17.50
N TRP A 227 7.14 -6.22 -17.63
CA TRP A 227 7.23 -4.76 -17.53
C TRP A 227 7.67 -4.29 -16.13
N GLY A 228 7.17 -4.94 -15.08
CA GLY A 228 7.47 -4.60 -13.68
C GLY A 228 8.85 -5.03 -13.18
N SER A 229 9.56 -5.87 -13.94
CA SER A 229 10.87 -6.42 -13.57
C SER A 229 11.97 -6.20 -14.60
N GLY A 230 11.69 -5.45 -15.68
CA GLY A 230 12.63 -5.30 -16.80
C GLY A 230 12.89 -6.60 -17.55
N GLY A 231 11.94 -7.53 -17.50
CA GLY A 231 11.99 -8.85 -18.12
C GLY A 231 12.70 -9.93 -17.31
N ALA A 232 13.03 -9.67 -16.05
CA ALA A 232 13.73 -10.62 -15.19
C ALA A 232 12.81 -11.71 -14.61
N ASN A 233 11.53 -11.37 -14.38
CA ASN A 233 10.61 -12.22 -13.64
C ASN A 233 9.41 -12.64 -14.49
N ASP A 234 8.92 -13.85 -14.22
CA ASP A 234 7.60 -14.31 -14.64
C ASP A 234 6.57 -14.01 -13.54
N TYR A 235 5.28 -14.22 -13.85
CA TYR A 235 4.25 -14.15 -12.81
C TYR A 235 4.23 -15.44 -11.98
N TYR A 236 3.75 -15.34 -10.75
CA TYR A 236 3.61 -16.46 -9.83
C TYR A 236 2.15 -16.92 -9.76
N ASP A 237 1.92 -18.23 -9.76
CA ASP A 237 0.59 -18.82 -9.60
C ASP A 237 0.34 -19.15 -8.12
N ALA A 238 -0.61 -18.46 -7.49
CA ALA A 238 -0.92 -18.60 -6.07
C ALA A 238 -1.99 -19.67 -5.78
N ASP A 239 -2.47 -20.42 -6.77
CA ASP A 239 -3.47 -21.48 -6.56
C ASP A 239 -2.92 -22.69 -5.77
N SER A 240 -1.63 -22.66 -5.40
CA SER A 240 -1.08 -23.48 -4.31
C SER A 240 -0.36 -22.58 -3.29
N LEU A 241 -0.75 -22.68 -2.01
CA LEU A 241 -0.10 -21.95 -0.91
C LEU A 241 1.43 -22.20 -0.87
N ASP A 242 1.87 -23.40 -1.27
CA ASP A 242 3.29 -23.75 -1.36
C ASP A 242 4.05 -22.93 -2.41
N ALA A 243 3.45 -22.63 -3.57
CA ALA A 243 4.10 -21.84 -4.61
C ALA A 243 4.22 -20.36 -4.20
N LEU A 244 3.23 -19.89 -3.43
CA LEU A 244 3.19 -18.55 -2.89
C LEU A 244 4.23 -18.32 -1.79
N GLU A 245 4.38 -19.30 -0.88
CA GLU A 245 5.45 -19.33 0.11
C GLU A 245 6.84 -19.30 -0.55
N GLN A 246 7.07 -20.14 -1.56
CA GLN A 246 8.34 -20.14 -2.30
C GLN A 246 8.62 -18.80 -2.98
N THR A 247 7.59 -18.19 -3.58
CA THR A 247 7.70 -16.87 -4.22
C THR A 247 8.15 -15.79 -3.22
N LEU A 248 7.53 -15.77 -2.05
CA LEU A 248 7.83 -14.78 -1.02
C LEU A 248 9.23 -15.02 -0.44
N LEU A 249 9.62 -16.28 -0.22
CA LEU A 249 10.99 -16.63 0.13
C LEU A 249 12.00 -16.13 -0.91
N GLU A 250 11.76 -16.33 -2.22
CA GLU A 250 12.63 -15.81 -3.27
C GLU A 250 12.76 -14.27 -3.24
N ILE A 251 11.67 -13.56 -2.96
CA ILE A 251 11.67 -12.10 -2.81
C ILE A 251 12.54 -11.68 -1.62
N TYR A 252 12.34 -12.31 -0.46
CA TYR A 252 13.09 -11.99 0.76
C TYR A 252 14.56 -12.41 0.66
N GLU A 253 14.89 -13.57 0.09
CA GLU A 253 16.26 -14.03 -0.13
C GLU A 253 17.03 -13.12 -1.11
N SER A 254 16.34 -12.56 -2.11
CA SER A 254 16.94 -11.60 -3.05
C SER A 254 17.20 -10.22 -2.42
N THR A 255 16.62 -9.94 -1.25
CA THR A 255 16.76 -8.68 -0.54
C THR A 255 17.78 -8.85 0.60
N PRO A 256 18.97 -8.19 0.54
CA PRO A 256 19.95 -8.29 1.60
C PRO A 256 19.44 -7.54 2.83
N PHE A 257 19.05 -8.28 3.86
CA PHE A 257 18.78 -7.73 5.19
C PHE A 257 20.07 -7.63 5.98
N ASP A 258 20.24 -6.51 6.69
CA ASP A 258 21.32 -6.38 7.67
C ASP A 258 20.85 -7.03 8.98
N PRO A 259 21.39 -8.21 9.37
CA PRO A 259 21.00 -8.90 10.59
C PRO A 259 21.34 -8.11 11.87
N CYS A 260 22.10 -7.02 11.75
CA CYS A 260 22.41 -6.13 12.85
C CYS A 260 21.32 -5.08 13.12
N CYS A 261 20.45 -4.78 12.14
CA CYS A 261 19.39 -3.78 12.32
C CYS A 261 18.32 -4.29 13.27
N ALA A 262 17.82 -3.41 14.14
CA ALA A 262 16.73 -3.74 15.04
C ALA A 262 15.49 -4.11 14.21
N PHE A 263 14.94 -5.29 14.49
CA PHE A 263 13.67 -5.73 13.95
C PHE A 263 12.55 -5.19 14.84
N GLU A 264 11.44 -4.80 14.23
CA GLU A 264 10.25 -4.42 14.98
C GLU A 264 9.65 -5.70 15.57
N ASP A 265 9.47 -5.76 16.89
CA ASP A 265 8.91 -6.95 17.52
C ASP A 265 7.38 -6.88 17.47
N CYS A 266 6.81 -7.42 16.39
CA CYS A 266 5.37 -7.41 16.17
C CYS A 266 4.62 -8.43 17.06
N SER A 267 5.34 -9.20 17.88
CA SER A 267 4.71 -10.09 18.88
C SER A 267 4.08 -9.33 20.05
N PHE A 268 4.44 -8.05 20.23
CA PHE A 268 3.83 -7.13 21.19
C PHE A 268 2.96 -6.07 20.51
N ASN A 269 2.13 -6.44 19.52
CA ASN A 269 0.94 -5.66 19.21
C ASN A 269 -0.08 -5.81 20.37
N THR A 270 0.24 -5.26 21.54
CA THR A 270 -0.83 -4.84 22.43
C THR A 270 -1.34 -3.53 21.85
N ASP A 271 -2.52 -3.56 21.25
CA ASP A 271 -3.39 -2.39 21.02
C ASP A 271 -3.68 -1.60 22.33
N GLU A 272 -3.08 -1.98 23.45
CA GLU A 272 -2.97 -1.17 24.65
C GLU A 272 -1.84 -0.17 24.44
N GLY A 273 -2.20 1.04 23.99
CA GLY A 273 -1.27 2.15 23.89
C GLY A 273 -0.46 2.37 25.18
N PRO A 274 0.67 3.10 25.13
CA PRO A 274 1.65 3.22 26.23
C PRO A 274 1.15 3.93 27.51
N TRP A 275 -0.16 4.07 27.72
CA TRP A 275 -0.79 4.86 28.77
C TRP A 275 -1.90 4.16 29.57
N GLU A 276 -2.09 2.83 29.47
CA GLU A 276 -2.86 2.08 30.47
C GLU A 276 -2.03 1.96 31.76
N THR A 277 -1.82 3.11 32.39
CA THR A 277 -1.49 3.17 33.80
C THR A 277 -2.71 2.63 34.52
N ASP A 278 -2.64 1.38 34.95
CA ASP A 278 -3.57 0.70 35.86
C ASP A 278 -3.81 1.60 37.10
N SER A 279 -4.77 2.50 36.97
CA SER A 279 -5.32 3.26 38.09
C SER A 279 -6.67 2.65 38.40
N GLU A 280 -6.61 1.58 39.19
CA GLU A 280 -7.69 1.24 40.10
C GLU A 280 -8.05 2.49 40.91
N SER A 281 -9.10 3.19 40.46
CA SER A 281 -9.79 4.17 41.28
C SER A 281 -11.28 3.87 41.21
N THR A 282 -11.68 3.00 42.11
CA THR A 282 -13.03 2.93 42.67
C THR A 282 -13.63 4.32 42.84
N ASN A 283 -14.75 4.60 42.16
CA ASN A 283 -15.81 5.43 42.71
C ASN A 283 -17.14 5.11 42.04
N GLU A 284 -17.97 4.41 42.80
CA GLU A 284 -19.42 4.40 42.65
C GLU A 284 -19.93 5.84 42.66
N THR A 285 -20.77 6.23 41.68
CA THR A 285 -21.97 7.02 42.00
C THR A 285 -23.07 6.79 40.98
N ASP A 286 -24.23 6.55 41.58
CA ASP A 286 -25.58 6.27 41.11
C ASP A 286 -26.27 7.46 40.40
N SER A 287 -27.34 7.13 39.65
CA SER A 287 -28.50 7.98 39.25
C SER A 287 -28.31 8.92 38.03
N THR A 288 -29.24 9.15 37.09
CA THR A 288 -30.69 8.90 36.95
C THR A 288 -31.12 9.08 35.47
N GLU A 289 -32.29 8.54 35.14
CA GLU A 289 -33.10 8.69 33.91
C GLU A 289 -33.30 10.12 33.36
N GLY A 290 -33.59 10.20 32.05
CA GLY A 290 -34.09 11.42 31.40
C GLY A 290 -34.42 11.26 29.91
N THR A 291 -35.60 10.70 29.62
CA THR A 291 -36.27 10.68 28.31
C THR A 291 -36.58 12.09 27.77
N THR A 292 -36.44 12.30 26.45
CA THR A 292 -37.47 13.04 25.67
C THR A 292 -37.33 12.82 24.16
N GLU A 293 -38.44 12.40 23.55
CA GLU A 293 -38.70 12.47 22.12
C GLU A 293 -38.89 13.92 21.67
N THR A 294 -38.54 14.25 20.41
CA THR A 294 -39.37 15.17 19.62
C THR A 294 -39.26 14.86 18.13
N ASP A 295 -40.46 14.69 17.59
CA ASP A 295 -40.91 14.44 16.24
C ASP A 295 -40.74 15.66 15.30
N SER A 296 -40.94 15.41 14.00
CA SER A 296 -41.53 16.30 12.99
C SER A 296 -40.66 16.82 11.83
N THR A 297 -41.10 16.36 10.66
CA THR A 297 -41.55 17.12 9.46
C THR A 297 -40.62 17.34 8.27
N GLU A 298 -41.08 16.71 7.19
CA GLU A 298 -41.00 17.00 5.76
C GLU A 298 -40.79 18.47 5.35
N THR A 299 -40.05 18.69 4.25
CA THR A 299 -40.57 19.52 3.16
C THR A 299 -39.94 19.15 1.81
N ASP A 300 -40.82 19.28 0.83
CA ASP A 300 -40.83 18.91 -0.57
C ASP A 300 -40.05 19.87 -1.51
N SER A 301 -39.79 19.38 -2.74
CA SER A 301 -39.64 20.14 -4.01
C SER A 301 -38.38 21.03 -4.19
N THR A 302 -37.74 21.21 -5.36
CA THR A 302 -38.22 21.25 -6.76
C THR A 302 -37.03 21.24 -7.74
N GLU A 303 -37.32 20.83 -8.98
CA GLU A 303 -36.52 20.88 -10.21
C GLU A 303 -35.89 22.24 -10.55
N SER A 304 -34.77 22.24 -11.30
CA SER A 304 -34.65 22.93 -12.61
C SER A 304 -33.28 22.75 -13.27
N ASP A 305 -33.32 22.19 -14.47
CA ASP A 305 -32.62 22.58 -15.71
C ASP A 305 -31.44 23.56 -15.64
N SER A 306 -30.32 23.18 -16.28
CA SER A 306 -29.46 24.11 -17.01
C SER A 306 -28.62 23.39 -18.08
N THR A 307 -28.79 23.94 -19.27
CA THR A 307 -28.29 23.57 -20.60
C THR A 307 -26.80 23.80 -20.85
N GLU A 308 -26.25 22.96 -21.72
CA GLU A 308 -25.29 23.23 -22.82
C GLU A 308 -24.23 24.33 -22.64
N SER A 309 -22.96 23.92 -22.77
CA SER A 309 -21.92 24.77 -23.37
C SER A 309 -20.88 23.90 -24.07
N THR A 310 -20.96 23.91 -25.40
CA THR A 310 -19.98 23.46 -26.37
C THR A 310 -18.77 24.39 -26.35
N SER A 311 -17.55 23.86 -26.40
CA SER A 311 -16.38 24.62 -26.87
C SER A 311 -15.31 23.69 -27.45
N GLU A 312 -15.02 23.93 -28.72
CA GLU A 312 -13.95 23.37 -29.53
C GLU A 312 -12.59 24.00 -29.18
N SER A 313 -11.53 23.21 -29.25
CA SER A 313 -10.16 23.58 -29.64
C SER A 313 -9.39 22.26 -29.81
N GLY A 314 -8.66 21.96 -30.88
CA GLY A 314 -7.91 22.84 -31.77
C GLY A 314 -6.46 22.34 -31.75
N SER A 315 -6.10 21.60 -32.81
CA SER A 315 -4.87 20.86 -33.11
C SER A 315 -3.53 21.52 -32.71
N THR A 316 -2.47 20.71 -32.47
CA THR A 316 -1.30 20.63 -33.38
C THR A 316 -0.35 19.48 -33.04
N GLU A 317 0.16 18.85 -34.10
CA GLU A 317 1.26 17.89 -34.11
C GLU A 317 2.61 18.56 -33.79
N SER A 318 3.57 17.79 -33.27
CA SER A 318 4.99 18.03 -33.49
C SER A 318 5.78 16.73 -33.41
N ASP A 319 6.22 16.34 -34.60
CA ASP A 319 7.29 15.42 -34.95
C ASP A 319 8.65 15.96 -34.46
N SER A 320 9.48 15.10 -33.87
CA SER A 320 10.94 15.22 -33.97
C SER A 320 11.61 13.87 -33.72
N THR A 321 12.31 13.44 -34.75
CA THR A 321 13.24 12.31 -34.82
C THR A 321 14.68 12.76 -34.46
N VAL A 322 15.60 11.78 -34.46
CA VAL A 322 17.09 11.83 -34.28
C VAL A 322 17.52 11.52 -32.82
N GLY A 323 18.37 10.55 -32.49
CA GLY A 323 19.18 9.60 -33.27
C GLY A 323 20.43 9.22 -32.45
N ASN A 324 20.70 7.90 -32.35
CA ASN A 324 22.00 7.20 -32.20
C ASN A 324 23.00 7.58 -31.08
N ASP A 325 23.44 6.59 -30.27
CA ASP A 325 24.78 5.99 -30.43
C ASP A 325 25.04 4.81 -29.46
N GLU A 326 25.69 3.79 -30.01
CA GLU A 326 26.27 2.61 -29.36
C GLU A 326 27.53 2.97 -28.55
N ILE A 327 27.73 2.38 -27.36
CA ILE A 327 29.08 2.09 -26.82
C ILE A 327 29.06 0.74 -26.11
N ALA A 328 30.07 -0.07 -26.46
CA ALA A 328 30.33 -1.44 -26.03
C ALA A 328 31.36 -1.56 -24.88
N GLY A 329 31.32 -2.69 -24.17
CA GLY A 329 32.42 -3.31 -23.41
C GLY A 329 32.60 -2.81 -21.97
N THR A 330 33.04 -3.57 -20.97
CA THR A 330 33.71 -4.90 -20.92
C THR A 330 33.67 -5.39 -19.46
N GLU A 331 33.75 -6.71 -19.26
CA GLU A 331 33.88 -7.42 -17.98
C GLU A 331 35.14 -7.04 -17.17
N ALA A 332 35.04 -7.17 -15.84
CA ALA A 332 36.15 -7.62 -14.99
C ALA A 332 35.61 -8.15 -13.65
N ASP A 333 35.94 -9.42 -13.38
CA ASP A 333 35.92 -10.08 -12.07
C ASP A 333 36.73 -9.28 -11.04
N ASP A 334 36.27 -9.28 -9.78
CA ASP A 334 37.20 -9.45 -8.66
C ASP A 334 36.49 -9.97 -7.41
N ALA A 335 37.10 -11.00 -6.82
CA ALA A 335 36.64 -11.70 -5.63
C ALA A 335 36.82 -10.86 -4.37
N VAL A 336 35.80 -10.84 -3.50
CA VAL A 336 35.88 -10.23 -2.17
C VAL A 336 36.00 -11.33 -1.11
N ASP A 337 37.18 -11.34 -0.51
CA ASP A 337 37.58 -12.04 0.71
C ASP A 337 36.75 -11.50 1.90
N ILE A 338 36.14 -12.37 2.71
CA ILE A 338 35.36 -11.99 3.90
C ILE A 338 36.27 -12.06 5.13
N PRO A 339 36.68 -10.94 5.75
CA PRO A 339 37.20 -10.96 7.10
C PRO A 339 36.03 -11.03 8.09
N LEU A 340 36.10 -12.00 8.98
CA LEU A 340 35.25 -12.12 10.15
C LEU A 340 35.48 -10.95 11.12
N ASP A 341 34.38 -10.50 11.73
CA ASP A 341 34.30 -9.82 13.04
C ASP A 341 34.66 -8.32 13.08
N GLU A 342 33.80 -7.49 12.48
CA GLU A 342 33.61 -6.10 12.91
C GLU A 342 32.18 -5.95 13.44
N GLY A 343 32.05 -5.51 14.69
CA GLY A 343 30.77 -5.44 15.39
C GLY A 343 29.71 -4.61 14.67
N CYS A 344 28.47 -5.08 14.75
CA CYS A 344 27.27 -4.43 14.24
C CYS A 344 27.25 -2.92 14.52
N ASN A 345 27.27 -2.12 13.45
CA ASN A 345 27.08 -0.67 13.51
C ASN A 345 25.97 -0.26 12.54
N CYS A 346 24.74 -0.18 13.03
CA CYS A 346 23.57 0.31 12.29
C CYS A 346 23.58 1.84 12.12
N SER A 347 24.76 2.43 11.90
CA SER A 347 24.84 3.84 11.55
C SER A 347 24.60 3.97 10.05
N SER A 348 23.49 4.60 9.70
CA SER A 348 23.27 5.22 8.39
C SER A 348 24.58 5.81 7.87
N SER A 349 25.01 5.41 6.67
CA SER A 349 26.28 5.82 6.06
C SER A 349 26.56 7.32 6.24
N GLU A 350 27.74 7.62 6.77
CA GLU A 350 28.21 8.95 7.16
C GLU A 350 28.20 9.97 6.00
N GLY A 351 27.18 10.81 5.96
CA GLY A 351 27.24 12.13 5.33
C GLY A 351 27.92 13.13 6.28
N ALA A 352 29.25 13.25 6.19
CA ALA A 352 30.07 14.13 7.00
C ALA A 352 29.53 15.57 7.12
N ARG A 353 28.95 15.91 8.29
CA ARG A 353 28.80 17.29 8.76
C ARG A 353 29.77 17.53 9.91
N GLU A 354 30.94 18.05 9.58
CA GLU A 354 31.88 18.66 10.53
C GLU A 354 31.16 19.77 11.34
N ARG A 355 30.69 19.45 12.55
CA ARG A 355 30.39 20.46 13.56
C ARG A 355 31.69 20.85 14.26
N ARG A 356 32.39 21.86 13.72
CA ARG A 356 33.44 22.59 14.45
C ARG A 356 32.81 23.41 15.58
N SER A 357 32.68 22.82 16.76
CA SER A 357 32.52 23.55 18.02
C SER A 357 33.90 24.01 18.49
N GLY A 358 34.26 25.24 18.12
CA GLY A 358 35.46 25.91 18.62
C GLY A 358 35.14 26.78 19.81
N ILE A 359 35.35 26.23 21.01
CA ILE A 359 35.49 27.00 22.25
C ILE A 359 36.79 27.82 22.15
N TRP A 360 36.70 29.15 22.15
CA TRP A 360 37.79 30.01 22.58
C TRP A 360 37.28 31.10 23.53
N LEU A 361 37.68 30.92 24.78
CA LEU A 361 37.67 31.89 25.86
C LEU A 361 38.76 32.93 25.62
N GLY A 362 38.49 34.19 25.98
CA GLY A 362 39.52 35.03 26.59
C GLY A 362 39.84 36.37 25.95
N LEU A 363 39.22 37.41 26.51
CA LEU A 363 39.86 38.63 27.02
C LEU A 363 40.52 39.62 26.03
N ALA A 364 40.02 40.87 26.10
CA ALA A 364 40.77 42.05 26.56
C ALA A 364 40.75 43.29 25.65
N LEU A 365 40.17 44.36 26.23
CA LEU A 365 40.66 45.75 26.25
C LEU A 365 40.31 46.74 25.10
N ILE A 366 39.51 47.74 25.51
CA ILE A 366 39.81 49.19 25.51
C ILE A 366 39.56 50.04 24.26
N ALA A 367 38.94 51.20 24.56
CA ALA A 367 38.99 52.53 23.91
C ALA A 367 38.18 52.74 22.61
N LEU A 368 37.05 53.45 22.71
CA LEU A 368 36.91 54.91 22.54
C LEU A 368 37.01 55.36 21.07
N PHE A 369 35.88 55.79 20.49
CA PHE A 369 35.64 57.13 19.92
C PHE A 369 34.19 57.16 19.38
N ARG A 370 33.22 57.71 20.13
CA ARG A 370 32.71 59.08 19.95
C ARG A 370 32.42 59.50 18.49
N ARG A 371 31.12 59.47 18.16
CA ARG A 371 30.28 60.63 17.79
C ARG A 371 30.42 61.28 16.39
N ARG A 372 29.27 61.30 15.71
CA ARG A 372 28.66 62.36 14.86
C ARG A 372 29.10 62.55 13.40
N ARG A 373 28.06 62.44 12.55
CA ARG A 373 27.64 63.34 11.45
C ARG A 373 28.69 63.76 10.42
N ARG A 374 28.42 63.38 9.18
CA ARG A 374 27.92 64.35 8.19
C ARG A 374 26.65 63.79 7.56
#